data_AF-A0A378WBY8-F1
#
_entry.id   AF-A0A378WBY8-F1
#
_cell.length_a   1.000
_cell.length_b   1.000
_cell.length_c   1.000
_cell.angle_alpha   90.00
_cell.angle_beta   90.00
_cell.angle_gamma   90.00
#
_symmetry.space_group_name_H-M   'P 1'
#
loop_
_entity.id
_entity.type
_entity.pdbx_description
1 polymer ?
#
loop_
_entity_poly.entity_id
_entity_poly.type
_entity_poly.pdbx_seq_one_letter_code
_entity_poly.pdbx_strand_id
1 'polypeptide(L)'
;MTGTQPKPTTTDAGIPVYSDEHSLTIGPDGPILLQDHYLIEQMAMFNRERIPERQPHAKGGGAFGHFEVTNDVSAYTKAALFQPGVKTETLTRFSTVAGERGSPDTWRDPRGFATKFYTTDGNFDMVGNNTPVFFMRDPLKFQHFIRSQKRRAANNLRDHDMQWDFWTLSPNRLIR
;
A
#
# COMPACT_ATOMS: atom_id res chain seq x y z
N MET A 1 -29.23 32.84 -13.41
CA MET A 1 -29.06 31.38 -13.46
C MET A 1 -27.77 31.09 -14.19
N THR A 2 -26.65 30.89 -13.49
CA THR A 2 -25.37 30.53 -14.10
C THR A 2 -25.43 29.06 -14.47
N GLY A 3 -26.01 28.77 -15.64
CA GLY A 3 -26.17 27.43 -16.19
C GLY A 3 -24.85 26.86 -16.68
N THR A 4 -24.06 26.29 -15.77
CA THR A 4 -23.01 25.34 -16.16
C THR A 4 -23.68 24.05 -16.60
N GLN A 5 -23.69 23.78 -17.90
CA GLN A 5 -24.03 22.46 -18.44
C GLN A 5 -23.09 21.41 -17.82
N PRO A 6 -23.60 20.24 -17.39
CA PRO A 6 -22.75 19.18 -16.88
C PRO A 6 -21.74 18.76 -17.95
N LYS A 7 -20.50 18.49 -17.54
CA LYS A 7 -19.49 17.94 -18.45
C LYS A 7 -19.96 16.55 -18.91
N PRO A 8 -19.84 16.21 -20.20
CA PRO A 8 -20.22 14.89 -20.68
C PRO A 8 -19.29 13.81 -20.10
N THR A 9 -19.82 12.62 -19.87
CA THR A 9 -19.02 11.40 -19.72
C THR A 9 -18.31 11.12 -21.04
N THR A 10 -17.04 10.71 -20.99
CA THR A 10 -16.23 10.44 -22.17
C THR A 10 -15.56 9.07 -22.09
N THR A 11 -15.19 8.52 -23.24
CA THR A 11 -14.22 7.41 -23.34
C THR A 11 -12.82 7.89 -22.93
N ASP A 12 -11.84 6.97 -22.85
CA ASP A 12 -10.44 7.33 -22.54
C ASP A 12 -9.80 8.15 -23.68
N ALA A 13 -10.35 8.07 -24.90
CA ALA A 13 -9.95 8.91 -26.03
C ALA A 13 -10.61 10.31 -26.02
N GLY A 14 -11.43 10.63 -25.01
CA GLY A 14 -12.12 11.91 -24.88
C GLY A 14 -13.38 12.06 -25.75
N ILE A 15 -13.89 10.96 -26.30
CA ILE A 15 -15.10 10.97 -27.14
C ILE A 15 -16.33 11.01 -26.22
N PRO A 16 -17.27 11.95 -26.39
CA PRO A 16 -18.50 11.97 -25.60
C PRO A 16 -19.29 10.67 -25.75
N VAL A 17 -19.70 10.10 -24.62
CA VAL A 17 -20.47 8.86 -24.55
C VAL A 17 -21.95 9.19 -24.60
N TYR A 18 -22.71 8.39 -25.36
CA TYR A 18 -24.15 8.60 -25.53
C TYR A 18 -24.98 8.06 -24.34
N SER A 19 -24.57 6.93 -23.76
CA SER A 19 -25.21 6.33 -22.57
C SER A 19 -24.16 5.65 -21.70
N ASP A 20 -24.21 5.91 -20.39
CA ASP A 20 -23.47 5.19 -19.35
C ASP A 20 -24.34 4.19 -18.57
N GLU A 21 -25.63 4.10 -18.90
CA GLU A 21 -26.61 3.22 -18.23
C GLU A 21 -26.98 2.00 -19.07
N HIS A 22 -26.89 2.08 -20.41
CA HIS A 22 -27.37 1.05 -21.31
C HIS A 22 -26.30 0.64 -22.33
N SER A 23 -26.11 -0.68 -22.48
CA SER A 23 -25.29 -1.26 -23.53
C SER A 23 -25.97 -1.17 -24.90
N LEU A 24 -25.16 -1.20 -25.96
CA LEU A 24 -25.65 -1.22 -27.32
C LEU A 24 -26.16 -2.63 -27.70
N THR A 25 -27.46 -2.74 -27.94
CA THR A 25 -28.16 -4.00 -28.27
C THR A 25 -28.88 -3.94 -29.62
N ILE A 26 -29.25 -5.11 -30.18
CA ILE A 26 -30.18 -5.20 -31.32
C ILE A 26 -31.63 -5.13 -30.81
N GLY A 27 -32.15 -3.94 -30.60
CA GLY A 27 -33.49 -3.73 -30.02
C GLY A 27 -33.51 -3.91 -28.50
N PRO A 28 -34.64 -3.60 -27.82
CA PRO A 28 -34.69 -3.52 -26.35
C PRO A 28 -34.31 -4.82 -25.62
N ASP A 29 -34.64 -5.98 -26.20
CA ASP A 29 -34.41 -7.31 -25.61
C ASP A 29 -33.37 -8.14 -26.41
N GLY A 30 -32.60 -7.50 -27.29
CA GLY A 30 -31.63 -8.17 -28.14
C GLY A 30 -30.26 -8.40 -27.47
N PRO A 31 -29.37 -9.15 -28.13
CA PRO A 31 -28.00 -9.34 -27.64
C PRO A 31 -27.19 -8.04 -27.72
N ILE A 32 -26.19 -7.93 -26.83
CA ILE A 32 -25.18 -6.86 -26.84
C ILE A 32 -24.24 -7.04 -28.03
N LEU A 33 -23.89 -5.94 -28.67
CA LEU A 33 -23.01 -5.92 -29.83
C LEU A 33 -21.54 -5.73 -29.43
N LEU A 34 -20.63 -6.46 -30.10
CA LEU A 34 -19.18 -6.30 -29.92
C LEU A 34 -18.65 -4.91 -30.31
N GLN A 35 -19.41 -4.15 -31.11
CA GLN A 35 -19.06 -2.77 -31.49
C GLN A 35 -19.31 -1.76 -30.36
N ASP A 36 -19.89 -2.19 -29.22
CA ASP A 36 -19.99 -1.37 -28.02
C ASP A 36 -18.62 -1.16 -27.37
N HIS A 37 -17.83 -0.27 -27.98
CA HIS A 37 -16.46 0.00 -27.56
C HIS A 37 -16.40 0.58 -26.15
N TYR A 38 -17.41 1.37 -25.73
CA TYR A 38 -17.43 1.97 -24.40
C TYR A 38 -17.66 0.91 -23.32
N LEU A 39 -18.61 -0.01 -23.51
CA LEU A 39 -18.80 -1.14 -22.59
C LEU A 39 -17.51 -1.97 -22.45
N ILE A 40 -16.87 -2.29 -23.59
CA ILE A 40 -15.65 -3.09 -23.60
C ILE A 40 -14.49 -2.37 -22.90
N GLU A 41 -14.33 -1.07 -23.15
CA GLU A 41 -13.33 -0.22 -22.50
C GLU A 41 -13.51 -0.23 -20.98
N GLN A 42 -14.71 0.06 -20.48
CA GLN A 42 -15.00 0.08 -19.04
C GLN A 42 -14.75 -1.30 -18.40
N MET A 43 -15.15 -2.38 -19.07
CA MET A 43 -14.90 -3.74 -18.58
C MET A 43 -13.43 -4.13 -18.61
N ALA A 44 -12.69 -3.71 -19.64
CA ALA A 44 -11.27 -3.96 -19.74
C ALA A 44 -10.48 -3.25 -18.62
N MET A 45 -10.88 -2.02 -18.28
CA MET A 45 -10.30 -1.25 -17.18
C MET A 45 -10.65 -1.88 -15.82
N PHE A 46 -11.92 -2.17 -15.56
CA PHE A 46 -12.37 -2.81 -14.33
C PHE A 46 -11.62 -4.12 -14.04
N ASN A 47 -11.50 -4.98 -15.04
CA ASN A 47 -10.81 -6.27 -14.92
C ASN A 47 -9.30 -6.13 -14.63
N ARG A 48 -8.72 -4.94 -14.77
CA ARG A 48 -7.29 -4.65 -14.57
C ARG A 48 -7.00 -3.72 -13.39
N GLU A 49 -8.01 -3.36 -12.60
CA GLU A 49 -7.81 -2.47 -11.44
C GLU A 49 -6.91 -3.06 -10.34
N ARG A 50 -6.82 -4.38 -10.23
CA ARG A 50 -6.14 -5.05 -9.12
C ARG A 50 -4.67 -5.30 -9.47
N ILE A 51 -3.78 -4.67 -8.72
CA ILE A 51 -2.34 -5.00 -8.68
C ILE A 51 -2.03 -5.92 -7.49
N PRO A 52 -0.94 -6.71 -7.53
CA PRO A 52 -0.50 -7.50 -6.39
C PRO A 52 -0.34 -6.65 -5.13
N GLU A 53 -0.80 -7.17 -3.99
CA GLU A 53 -0.59 -6.52 -2.70
C GLU A 53 0.86 -6.67 -2.21
N ARG A 54 1.26 -5.86 -1.23
CA ARG A 54 2.61 -5.91 -0.63
C ARG A 54 2.80 -7.18 0.21
N GLN A 55 4.01 -7.74 0.19
CA GLN A 55 4.42 -8.83 1.07
C GLN A 55 5.71 -8.45 1.80
N PRO A 56 5.69 -8.14 3.12
CA PRO A 56 4.53 -7.96 4.00
C PRO A 56 3.91 -6.54 3.90
N HIS A 57 3.08 -6.14 4.87
CA HIS A 57 2.52 -4.79 5.00
C HIS A 57 1.44 -4.40 3.98
N ALA A 58 0.60 -5.36 3.59
CA ALA A 58 -0.50 -5.14 2.64
C ALA A 58 -1.53 -4.13 3.16
N LYS A 59 -2.04 -4.31 4.38
CA LYS A 59 -3.02 -3.41 5.01
C LYS A 59 -2.33 -2.18 5.61
N GLY A 60 -2.78 -0.99 5.22
CA GLY A 60 -2.23 0.26 5.73
C GLY A 60 -2.95 1.50 5.23
N GLY A 61 -2.63 2.63 5.85
CA GLY A 61 -3.10 3.97 5.49
C GLY A 61 -1.92 4.93 5.39
N GLY A 62 -2.09 6.08 4.74
CA GLY A 62 -1.02 7.05 4.59
C GLY A 62 -1.51 8.48 4.61
N ALA A 63 -0.60 9.39 4.89
CA ALA A 63 -0.84 10.83 4.92
C ALA A 63 0.41 11.58 4.47
N PHE A 64 0.19 12.71 3.81
CA PHE A 64 1.23 13.70 3.56
C PHE A 64 1.39 14.62 4.77
N GLY A 65 2.57 15.23 4.90
CA GLY A 65 2.87 16.18 5.95
C GLY A 65 4.21 16.86 5.69
N HIS A 66 4.80 17.44 6.74
CA HIS A 66 6.14 18.00 6.68
C HIS A 66 6.95 17.62 7.91
N PHE A 67 8.26 17.50 7.72
CA PHE A 67 9.26 17.43 8.77
C PHE A 67 9.93 18.80 8.91
N GLU A 68 10.21 19.22 10.13
CA GLU A 68 10.84 20.50 10.44
C GLU A 68 11.98 20.30 11.44
N VAL A 69 13.17 20.78 11.08
CA VAL A 69 14.35 20.67 11.93
C VAL A 69 14.27 21.68 13.07
N THR A 70 14.25 21.21 14.32
CA THR A 70 14.19 22.08 15.51
C THR A 70 15.55 22.28 16.17
N ASN A 71 16.50 21.36 15.98
CA ASN A 71 17.79 21.35 16.64
C ASN A 71 18.91 21.18 15.61
N ASP A 72 20.05 21.81 15.84
CA ASP A 72 21.23 21.64 15.00
C ASP A 72 21.95 20.31 15.29
N VAL A 73 21.98 19.44 14.28
CA VAL A 73 22.70 18.16 14.29
C VAL A 73 23.73 18.07 13.15
N SER A 74 24.10 19.21 12.55
CA SER A 74 25.02 19.30 11.40
C SER A 74 26.41 18.72 11.69
N ALA A 75 26.83 18.69 12.96
CA ALA A 75 28.05 18.03 13.40
C ALA A 75 28.08 16.51 13.13
N TYR A 76 26.92 15.86 13.02
CA TYR A 76 26.81 14.41 12.83
C TYR A 76 26.49 14.01 11.39
N THR A 77 25.87 14.89 10.61
CA THR A 77 25.46 14.57 9.23
C THR A 77 25.36 15.82 8.36
N LYS A 78 25.79 15.66 7.10
CA LYS A 78 25.68 16.67 6.05
C LYS A 78 24.41 16.55 5.20
N ALA A 79 23.50 15.63 5.53
CA ALA A 79 22.29 15.39 4.74
C ALA A 79 21.42 16.65 4.73
N ALA A 80 20.95 17.06 3.54
CA ALA A 80 20.17 18.29 3.36
C ALA A 80 18.94 18.34 4.27
N LEU A 81 18.25 17.22 4.47
CA LEU A 81 17.02 17.15 5.26
C LEU A 81 17.20 17.43 6.76
N PHE A 82 18.43 17.39 7.28
CA PHE A 82 18.73 17.59 8.70
C PHE A 82 19.50 18.89 8.97
N GLN A 83 19.68 19.76 7.97
CA GLN A 83 20.35 21.04 8.18
C GLN A 83 19.45 22.03 8.96
N PRO A 84 20.01 22.94 9.76
CA PRO A 84 19.23 23.86 10.58
C PRO A 84 18.22 24.68 9.78
N GLY A 85 16.98 24.78 10.28
CA GLY A 85 15.90 25.56 9.65
C GLY A 85 15.26 24.90 8.42
N VAL A 86 15.66 23.69 8.05
CA VAL A 86 15.08 22.97 6.92
C VAL A 86 13.70 22.43 7.26
N LYS A 87 12.77 22.62 6.32
CA LYS A 87 11.44 22.01 6.30
C LYS A 87 11.31 21.15 5.04
N THR A 88 10.89 19.90 5.19
CA THR A 88 10.86 18.91 4.11
C THR A 88 9.48 18.30 4.00
N GLU A 89 8.91 18.27 2.80
CA GLU A 89 7.65 17.55 2.56
C GLU A 89 7.83 16.05 2.78
N THR A 90 6.79 15.40 3.29
CA THR A 90 6.83 13.97 3.62
C THR A 90 5.58 13.25 3.19
N LEU A 91 5.75 11.96 2.90
CA LEU A 91 4.67 10.99 2.78
C LEU A 91 4.95 9.86 3.78
N THR A 92 4.02 9.65 4.70
CA THR A 92 4.11 8.56 5.68
C THR A 92 3.04 7.52 5.41
N ARG A 93 3.43 6.24 5.43
CA ARG A 93 2.52 5.09 5.37
C ARG A 93 2.64 4.24 6.64
N PHE A 94 1.51 4.06 7.31
CA PHE A 94 1.35 3.13 8.42
C PHE A 94 0.77 1.80 7.94
N SER A 95 1.11 0.69 8.59
CA SER A 95 0.61 -0.63 8.17
C SER A 95 0.67 -1.67 9.28
N THR A 96 -0.14 -2.72 9.18
CA THR A 96 0.12 -4.00 9.85
C THR A 96 1.17 -4.80 9.06
N VAL A 97 1.50 -6.04 9.42
CA VAL A 97 2.57 -6.83 8.78
C VAL A 97 2.02 -8.07 8.07
N ALA A 98 1.37 -8.97 8.81
CA ALA A 98 1.09 -10.33 8.35
C ALA A 98 -0.17 -10.42 7.46
N GLY A 99 -1.19 -9.64 7.80
CA GLY A 99 -2.50 -9.67 7.15
C GLY A 99 -2.48 -9.18 5.69
N GLU A 100 -3.42 -9.69 4.90
CA GLU A 100 -3.70 -9.24 3.54
C GLU A 100 -4.39 -7.87 3.54
N ARG A 101 -4.59 -7.25 2.38
CA ARG A 101 -5.15 -5.89 2.24
C ARG A 101 -6.50 -5.68 2.96
N GLY A 102 -7.28 -6.74 3.13
CA GLY A 102 -8.59 -6.70 3.80
C GLY A 102 -8.57 -7.01 5.31
N SER A 103 -7.39 -7.24 5.92
CA SER A 103 -7.33 -7.65 7.33
C SER A 103 -7.72 -6.53 8.31
N PRO A 104 -8.26 -6.85 9.50
CA PRO A 104 -8.53 -5.85 10.54
C PRO A 104 -7.27 -5.13 11.02
N ASP A 105 -7.36 -3.82 11.24
CA ASP A 105 -6.23 -3.01 11.75
C ASP A 105 -5.93 -3.28 13.24
N THR A 106 -6.86 -3.93 13.94
CA THR A 106 -6.80 -4.19 15.39
C THR A 106 -6.11 -5.50 15.75
N TRP A 107 -5.57 -6.25 14.79
CA TRP A 107 -4.79 -7.45 15.09
C TRP A 107 -3.47 -7.12 15.78
N ARG A 108 -3.07 -7.96 16.74
CA ARG A 108 -1.73 -7.90 17.34
C ARG A 108 -0.69 -8.17 16.26
N ASP A 109 0.16 -7.18 16.03
CA ASP A 109 1.21 -7.21 15.01
C ASP A 109 2.15 -6.02 15.28
N PRO A 110 3.40 -6.02 14.79
CA PRO A 110 4.13 -4.77 14.63
C PRO A 110 3.36 -3.80 13.72
N ARG A 111 3.77 -2.53 13.73
CA ARG A 111 3.23 -1.52 12.82
C ARG A 111 4.36 -0.92 12.01
N GLY A 112 4.24 -0.99 10.69
CA GLY A 112 5.13 -0.27 9.78
C GLY A 112 4.95 1.23 9.94
N PHE A 113 6.05 1.96 9.96
CA PHE A 113 6.13 3.41 9.98
C PHE A 113 7.15 3.83 8.92
N ALA A 114 6.71 3.88 7.67
CA ALA A 114 7.57 4.24 6.55
C ALA A 114 7.35 5.69 6.15
N THR A 115 8.37 6.53 6.31
CA THR A 115 8.33 7.96 5.96
C THR A 115 9.31 8.25 4.84
N LYS A 116 8.78 8.78 3.73
CA LYS A 116 9.53 9.36 2.62
C LYS A 116 9.68 10.85 2.85
N PHE A 117 10.90 11.35 2.66
CA PHE A 117 11.27 12.76 2.71
C PHE A 117 11.66 13.21 1.32
N TYR A 118 11.00 14.25 0.80
CA TYR A 118 11.28 14.83 -0.51
C TYR A 118 12.37 15.91 -0.38
N THR A 119 13.63 15.48 -0.30
CA THR A 119 14.77 16.36 -0.02
C THR A 119 15.35 16.96 -1.32
N THR A 120 16.16 18.01 -1.21
CA THR A 120 16.86 18.62 -2.36
C THR A 120 17.92 17.70 -2.99
N ASP A 121 18.42 16.72 -2.22
CA ASP A 121 19.41 15.73 -2.69
C ASP A 121 18.74 14.44 -3.19
N GLY A 122 17.41 14.46 -3.32
CA GLY A 122 16.59 13.31 -3.70
C GLY A 122 15.75 12.75 -2.56
N ASN A 123 15.01 11.69 -2.85
CA ASN A 123 14.14 11.07 -1.85
C ASN A 123 14.94 10.30 -0.83
N PHE A 124 14.70 10.57 0.46
CA PHE A 124 15.21 9.77 1.56
C PHE A 124 14.06 8.97 2.17
N ASP A 125 14.20 7.65 2.29
CA ASP A 125 13.16 6.76 2.82
C ASP A 125 13.61 6.17 4.16
N MET A 126 12.98 6.62 5.25
CA MET A 126 13.12 5.99 6.56
C MET A 126 12.03 4.94 6.74
N VAL A 127 12.35 3.70 6.39
CA VAL A 127 11.42 2.56 6.42
C VAL A 127 11.48 1.86 7.78
N GLY A 128 10.79 2.43 8.77
CA GLY A 128 10.79 1.96 10.15
C GLY A 128 9.61 1.08 10.55
N ASN A 129 9.60 0.69 11.82
CA ASN A 129 8.49 0.07 12.53
C ASN A 129 8.26 0.78 13.86
N ASN A 130 7.13 0.50 14.53
CA ASN A 130 6.83 0.96 15.89
C ASN A 130 7.61 0.23 17.00
N THR A 131 8.59 -0.62 16.63
CA THR A 131 9.46 -1.36 17.54
C THR A 131 10.93 -1.08 17.18
N PRO A 132 11.81 -0.84 18.17
CA PRO A 132 13.23 -0.58 17.93
C PRO A 132 14.05 -1.84 17.66
N VAL A 133 13.47 -3.03 17.86
CA VAL A 133 14.09 -4.33 17.63
C VAL A 133 13.27 -5.17 16.66
N PHE A 134 13.89 -6.22 16.11
CA PHE A 134 13.25 -7.14 15.20
C PHE A 134 13.42 -8.61 15.64
N PHE A 135 12.56 -9.49 15.10
CA PHE A 135 12.51 -10.90 15.48
C PHE A 135 13.71 -11.72 14.99
N MET A 136 14.57 -11.17 14.15
CA MET A 136 15.73 -11.85 13.58
C MET A 136 16.83 -10.84 13.32
N ARG A 137 18.07 -11.32 13.29
CA ARG A 137 19.26 -10.52 12.96
C ARG A 137 19.88 -10.85 11.60
N ASP A 138 19.36 -11.88 10.93
CA ASP A 138 19.83 -12.34 9.62
C ASP A 138 18.65 -12.31 8.63
N PRO A 139 18.78 -11.61 7.48
CA PRO A 139 17.71 -11.48 6.49
C PRO A 139 17.33 -12.80 5.81
N LEU A 140 18.22 -13.81 5.78
CA LEU A 140 17.91 -15.12 5.18
C LEU A 140 16.70 -15.77 5.85
N LYS A 141 16.51 -15.54 7.15
CA LYS A 141 15.38 -16.07 7.93
C LYS A 141 14.07 -15.30 7.70
N PHE A 142 14.10 -14.12 7.05
CA PHE A 142 12.93 -13.26 6.91
C PHE A 142 11.76 -13.92 6.17
N GLN A 143 12.04 -14.61 5.05
CA GLN A 143 11.01 -15.31 4.29
C GLN A 143 10.34 -16.43 5.11
N HIS A 144 11.09 -17.12 5.96
CA HIS A 144 10.57 -18.18 6.82
C HIS A 144 9.65 -17.59 7.90
N PHE A 145 10.06 -16.48 8.50
CA PHE A 145 9.23 -15.72 9.45
C PHE A 145 7.92 -15.25 8.83
N ILE A 146 7.97 -14.57 7.68
CA ILE A 146 6.75 -14.04 7.08
C ILE A 146 5.79 -15.17 6.70
N ARG A 147 6.31 -16.31 6.23
CA ARG A 147 5.49 -17.51 5.98
C ARG A 147 4.88 -18.06 7.28
N SER A 148 5.65 -18.14 8.38
CA SER A 148 5.14 -18.63 9.67
C SER A 148 4.06 -17.73 10.28
N GLN A 149 4.09 -16.42 9.99
CA GLN A 149 3.07 -15.47 10.47
C GLN A 149 1.78 -15.44 9.63
N LYS A 150 1.82 -16.01 8.42
CA LYS A 150 0.71 -16.01 7.44
C LYS A 150 -0.15 -17.27 7.60
N ARG A 151 -0.56 -17.88 6.49
CA ARG A 151 -1.57 -18.92 6.41
C ARG A 151 -0.93 -20.25 6.04
N ARG A 152 -1.46 -21.35 6.56
CA ARG A 152 -1.06 -22.69 6.12
C ARG A 152 -1.51 -22.91 4.68
N ALA A 153 -0.65 -23.53 3.87
CA ALA A 153 -0.97 -23.85 2.48
C ALA A 153 -2.19 -24.78 2.35
N ALA A 154 -2.40 -25.68 3.32
CA ALA A 154 -3.45 -26.70 3.23
C ALA A 154 -4.88 -26.16 3.43
N ASN A 155 -5.06 -25.11 4.23
CA ASN A 155 -6.40 -24.64 4.62
C ASN A 155 -6.57 -23.11 4.61
N ASN A 156 -5.53 -22.37 4.23
CA ASN A 156 -5.53 -20.91 4.18
C ASN A 156 -5.89 -20.24 5.54
N LEU A 157 -5.64 -20.92 6.66
CA LEU A 157 -5.85 -20.38 8.01
C LEU A 157 -4.53 -19.97 8.65
N ARG A 158 -4.57 -18.94 9.50
CA ARG A 158 -3.46 -18.65 10.42
C ARG A 158 -3.38 -19.73 11.47
N ASP A 159 -2.17 -20.04 11.92
CA ASP A 159 -1.93 -21.08 12.91
C ASP A 159 -0.95 -20.58 13.98
N HIS A 160 -1.29 -20.79 15.24
CA HIS A 160 -0.41 -20.45 16.35
C HIS A 160 0.74 -21.44 16.49
N ASP A 161 0.53 -22.72 16.19
CA ASP A 161 1.56 -23.75 16.27
C ASP A 161 2.71 -23.42 15.30
N MET A 162 2.37 -23.08 14.05
CA MET A 162 3.34 -22.65 13.04
C MET A 162 4.14 -21.39 13.45
N GLN A 163 3.51 -20.45 14.14
CA GLN A 163 4.19 -19.25 14.65
C GLN A 163 5.17 -19.60 15.78
N TRP A 164 4.69 -20.38 16.76
CA TRP A 164 5.47 -20.76 17.93
C TRP A 164 6.61 -21.72 17.61
N ASP A 165 6.43 -22.66 16.68
CA ASP A 165 7.49 -23.54 16.18
C ASP A 165 8.66 -22.70 15.64
N PHE A 166 8.37 -21.74 14.76
CA PHE A 166 9.41 -20.86 14.22
C PHE A 166 10.10 -20.01 15.29
N TRP A 167 9.33 -19.46 16.25
CA TRP A 167 9.88 -18.62 17.32
C TRP A 167 10.76 -19.40 18.29
N THR A 168 10.31 -20.57 18.74
CA THR A 168 11.02 -21.40 19.73
C THR A 168 12.29 -22.02 19.15
N LEU A 169 12.28 -22.44 17.88
CA LEU A 169 13.45 -22.99 17.19
C LEU A 169 14.44 -21.93 16.70
N SER A 170 14.18 -20.66 16.96
CA SER A 170 15.04 -19.55 16.58
C SER A 170 15.44 -18.69 17.79
N PRO A 171 16.28 -19.21 18.71
CA PRO A 171 16.52 -18.65 20.04
C PRO A 171 17.24 -17.30 20.09
N ASN A 172 17.66 -16.76 18.95
CA ASN A 172 18.28 -15.44 18.82
C ASN A 172 17.36 -14.23 19.20
N ARG A 173 16.24 -14.47 19.90
CA ARG A 173 15.03 -13.64 19.99
C ARG A 173 14.53 -13.26 21.37
N LEU A 174 15.01 -13.90 22.43
CA LEU A 174 14.70 -13.38 23.76
C LEU A 174 15.45 -12.04 23.86
N ILE A 175 14.67 -10.96 23.85
CA ILE A 175 15.17 -9.62 24.20
C ILE A 175 15.85 -9.81 25.55
N ARG A 176 17.18 -9.70 25.58
CA ARG A 176 17.89 -9.40 26.81
C ARG A 176 17.84 -7.89 27.00
#